data_AF-A0A9X2BWQ0-F1
#
_entry.id   AF-A0A9X2BWQ0-F1
#
_cell.length_a   1.000
_cell.length_b   1.000
_cell.length_c   1.000
_cell.angle_alpha   90.00
_cell.angle_beta   90.00
_cell.angle_gamma   90.00
#
_symmetry.space_group_name_H-M   'P 1'
#
loop_
_entity.id
_entity.type
_entity.pdbx_description
1 polymer ?
#
loop_
_entity_poly.entity_id
_entity_poly.type
_entity_poly.pdbx_seq_one_letter_code
_entity_poly.pdbx_strand_id
1 'polypeptide(L)' 'MSRSRRRTPITGITSADSEKADKRRANRAVRRALRQDDVADPDAVLPGLRDVSDTWSMAKDGKRWLGHGDPRPMRK' A
#
# COMPACT_ATOMS: atom_id res chain seq x y z
N MET A 1 -20.78 11.31 -20.40
CA MET A 1 -19.65 10.64 -19.71
C MET A 1 -18.71 10.03 -20.75
N SER A 2 -17.61 10.72 -21.07
CA SER A 2 -16.65 10.25 -22.07
C SER A 2 -15.92 9.00 -21.56
N ARG A 3 -15.64 8.06 -22.47
CA ARG A 3 -14.96 6.80 -22.18
C ARG A 3 -13.47 7.05 -21.91
N SER A 4 -13.16 7.73 -20.80
CA SER A 4 -11.78 8.02 -20.39
C SER A 4 -11.01 6.72 -20.23
N ARG A 5 -9.92 6.60 -21.01
CA ARG A 5 -9.01 5.46 -20.97
C ARG A 5 -7.72 5.86 -20.26
N ARG A 6 -7.17 4.96 -19.45
CA ARG A 6 -5.82 5.08 -18.90
C ARG A 6 -4.82 5.11 -20.08
N ARG A 7 -3.94 6.12 -20.12
CA ARG A 7 -2.85 6.21 -21.11
C ARG A 7 -1.87 5.03 -20.98
N THR A 8 -1.60 4.63 -19.73
CA THR A 8 -0.69 3.51 -19.42
C THR A 8 -1.43 2.53 -18.49
N PRO A 9 -1.90 1.37 -18.98
CA PRO A 9 -2.66 0.43 -18.17
C PRO A 9 -1.72 -0.45 -17.34
N ILE A 10 -1.28 0.08 -16.19
CA ILE A 10 -0.49 -0.65 -15.19
C ILE A 10 -1.39 -0.99 -14.01
N THR A 11 -1.34 -2.25 -13.56
CA THR A 11 -2.05 -2.76 -12.37
C THR A 11 -1.08 -3.52 -11.46
N GLY A 12 -1.53 -3.95 -10.29
CA GLY A 12 -0.77 -4.89 -9.45
C GLY A 12 -0.64 -6.25 -10.14
N ILE A 13 0.49 -6.94 -9.97
CA ILE A 13 0.68 -8.30 -10.54
C ILE A 13 -0.15 -9.36 -9.80
N THR A 14 -0.49 -9.09 -8.55
CA THR A 14 -1.32 -9.91 -7.67
C THR A 14 -2.79 -10.01 -8.11
N SER A 15 -3.52 -10.97 -7.56
CA SER A 15 -4.99 -11.04 -7.60
C SER A 15 -5.66 -10.34 -6.41
N ALA A 16 -4.90 -9.76 -5.47
CA ALA A 16 -5.49 -9.08 -4.32
C ALA A 16 -6.22 -7.80 -4.75
N ASP A 17 -7.49 -7.65 -4.34
CA ASP A 17 -8.31 -6.50 -4.70
C ASP A 17 -7.94 -5.22 -3.94
N SER A 18 -7.31 -5.33 -2.77
CA SER A 18 -6.98 -4.18 -1.91
C SER A 18 -5.83 -4.45 -0.94
N GLU A 19 -5.05 -3.42 -0.62
CA GLU A 19 -4.05 -3.41 0.47
C GLU A 19 -4.62 -2.85 1.78
N LYS A 20 -5.94 -2.58 1.84
CA LYS A 20 -6.56 -1.94 3.01
C LYS A 20 -6.34 -2.75 4.29
N ALA A 21 -6.25 -4.07 4.21
CA ALA A 21 -5.95 -4.92 5.37
C ALA A 21 -4.51 -4.72 5.85
N ASP A 22 -3.54 -4.77 4.93
CA ASP A 22 -2.10 -4.60 5.23
C ASP A 22 -1.82 -3.23 5.85
N LYS A 23 -2.35 -2.16 5.24
CA LYS A 23 -2.22 -0.80 5.77
C LYS A 23 -2.86 -0.64 7.14
N ARG A 24 -3.97 -1.32 7.41
CA ARG A 24 -4.59 -1.33 8.75
C ARG A 24 -3.71 -2.05 9.76
N ARG A 25 -3.13 -3.20 9.39
CA ARG A 25 -2.24 -3.97 10.27
C ARG A 25 -0.97 -3.18 10.62
N ALA A 26 -0.30 -2.62 9.61
CA ALA A 26 0.89 -1.79 9.79
C ALA A 26 0.63 -0.60 10.72
N ASN A 27 -0.43 0.17 10.46
CA ASN A 27 -0.78 1.31 11.31
C ASN A 27 -1.17 0.92 12.74
N ARG A 28 -1.83 -0.24 12.94
CA ARG A 28 -2.11 -0.74 14.29
C ARG A 28 -0.82 -1.12 15.03
N ALA A 29 0.14 -1.72 14.34
CA ALA A 29 1.41 -2.12 14.91
C ALA A 29 2.23 -0.90 15.35
N VAL A 30 2.33 0.14 14.48
CA VAL A 30 2.97 1.43 14.83
C VAL A 30 2.32 2.06 16.06
N ARG A 31 0.98 2.18 16.08
CA ARG A 31 0.27 2.77 17.23
C ARG A 31 0.45 1.96 18.51
N ARG A 32 0.62 0.64 18.40
CA ARG A 32 0.90 -0.21 19.56
C ARG A 32 2.30 0.07 20.09
N ALA A 33 3.30 0.12 19.22
CA ALA A 33 4.68 0.41 19.59
C ALA A 33 4.80 1.80 20.25
N LEU A 34 4.19 2.83 19.63
CA LEU A 34 4.12 4.18 20.19
C LEU A 34 3.42 4.28 21.56
N ARG A 35 2.55 3.34 21.92
CA ARG A 35 1.92 3.30 23.25
C ARG A 35 2.76 2.59 24.29
N GLN A 36 3.72 1.78 23.86
CA GLN A 36 4.63 1.04 24.72
C GLN A 36 5.89 1.85 25.02
N ASP A 37 6.26 2.77 24.13
CA ASP A 37 7.37 3.70 24.34
C ASP A 37 6.98 4.84 25.29
N ASP A 38 7.97 5.38 26.01
CA ASP A 38 7.80 6.55 26.87
C ASP A 38 7.81 7.82 26.01
N VAL A 39 6.64 8.20 25.51
CA VAL A 39 6.47 9.38 24.63
C VAL A 39 6.81 10.69 25.33
N ALA A 40 7.02 10.69 26.65
CA ALA A 40 7.42 11.87 27.42
C ALA A 40 8.94 12.09 27.43
N ASP A 41 9.74 11.09 27.03
CA ASP A 41 11.18 11.21 26.91
C ASP A 41 11.55 11.96 25.60
N PRO A 42 12.17 13.15 25.67
CA PRO A 42 12.55 13.90 24.48
C PRO A 42 13.63 13.22 23.63
N ASP A 43 14.37 12.26 24.20
CA ASP A 43 15.41 11.50 23.49
C ASP A 43 14.89 10.14 22.98
N ALA A 44 13.62 9.80 23.24
CA ALA A 44 13.03 8.54 22.78
C ALA A 44 12.94 8.48 21.25
N VAL A 45 13.51 7.42 20.68
CA VAL A 45 13.39 7.12 19.25
C VAL A 45 12.04 6.45 18.99
N LEU A 46 11.09 7.23 18.49
CA LEU A 46 9.77 6.72 18.17
C LEU A 46 9.78 5.86 16.88
N PRO A 47 9.14 4.68 16.89
CA PRO A 47 9.09 3.80 15.73
C PRO A 47 8.28 4.41 14.59
N GLY A 48 8.91 4.45 13.41
CA GLY A 48 8.31 4.86 12.16
C GLY A 48 7.57 3.71 11.47
N LEU A 49 6.76 4.04 10.45
CA LEU A 49 5.98 3.03 9.71
C LEU A 49 6.85 1.96 9.03
N ARG A 50 8.06 2.31 8.60
CA ARG A 50 9.00 1.38 7.94
C ARG A 50 9.72 0.44 8.89
N ASP A 51 9.74 0.76 10.19
CA ASP A 51 10.32 -0.12 11.20
C ASP A 51 9.39 -1.30 11.51
N VAL A 52 8.08 -1.14 11.23
CA VAL A 52 7.04 -2.12 11.54
C VAL A 52 6.40 -2.73 10.29
N SER A 53 6.67 -2.18 9.10
CA SER A 53 6.13 -2.70 7.85
C SER A 53 7.04 -2.44 6.66
N ASP A 54 7.15 -3.45 5.79
CA ASP A 54 7.79 -3.31 4.50
C ASP A 54 6.75 -2.97 3.42
N THR A 55 7.12 -2.07 2.52
CA THR A 55 6.27 -1.68 1.39
C THR A 55 6.19 -2.79 0.35
N TRP A 56 7.22 -3.63 0.25
CA TRP A 56 7.28 -4.77 -0.67
C TRP A 56 6.57 -6.03 -0.14
N SER A 57 6.21 -6.05 1.15
CA SER A 57 5.50 -7.20 1.74
C SER A 57 3.97 -7.08 1.69
N MET A 58 3.42 -6.08 0.99
CA MET A 58 1.96 -5.88 0.91
C MET A 58 1.32 -6.75 -0.17
N ALA A 59 0.02 -7.03 -0.04
CA ALA A 59 -0.68 -7.96 -0.92
C ALA A 59 -0.70 -7.52 -2.40
N LYS A 60 -0.57 -6.21 -2.69
CA LYS A 60 -0.44 -5.65 -4.04
C LYS A 60 0.99 -5.30 -4.44
N ASP A 61 1.97 -6.03 -3.93
CA ASP A 61 3.31 -5.89 -4.43
C ASP A 61 3.40 -6.24 -5.93
N GLY A 62 4.33 -5.58 -6.63
CA GLY A 62 4.61 -5.75 -8.04
C GLY A 62 3.65 -5.01 -8.99
N LYS A 63 4.12 -4.74 -10.20
CA LYS A 63 3.37 -4.04 -11.26
C LYS A 63 3.35 -4.89 -12.53
N ARG A 64 2.19 -4.91 -13.18
CA ARG A 64 1.96 -5.57 -14.46
C ARG A 64 1.44 -4.56 -15.48
N TRP A 65 2.09 -4.50 -16.63
CA TRP A 65 1.55 -3.82 -17.81
C TRP A 65 0.55 -4.75 -18.51
N LEU A 66 -0.64 -4.23 -18.80
CA LEU A 66 -1.74 -5.03 -19.39
C LEU A 66 -1.74 -5.05 -20.92
N GLY A 67 -0.82 -4.33 -21.57
CA GLY A 67 -0.79 -4.22 -23.02
C GLY A 67 -1.92 -3.37 -23.60
N HIS A 68 -2.05 -3.40 -24.92
CA HIS A 68 -3.12 -2.73 -25.68
C HIS A 68 -4.25 -3.68 -26.12
N GLY A 69 -4.19 -4.95 -25.73
CA GLY A 69 -5.08 -6.01 -26.25
C GLY A 69 -6.51 -5.96 -25.69
N ASP A 70 -6.68 -5.82 -24.37
CA ASP A 70 -8.02 -5.76 -23.74
C ASP A 70 -8.36 -4.31 -23.32
N PRO A 71 -9.41 -3.68 -23.89
CA PRO A 71 -9.82 -2.32 -23.55
C PRO A 71 -10.58 -2.21 -22.22
N ARG A 72 -11.04 -3.32 -21.62
CA ARG A 72 -11.79 -3.32 -20.35
C ARG A 72 -10.97 -2.76 -19.17
N PRO A 73 -9.76 -3.26 -18.86
CA PRO A 73 -8.94 -2.74 -17.77
C PRO A 73 -8.39 -1.32 -18.02
N MET A 74 -8.53 -0.79 -19.24
CA MET A 74 -8.14 0.59 -19.55
C MET A 74 -9.20 1.61 -19.12
N ARG A 75 -10.42 1.19 -18.78
CA ARG A 75 -11.51 2.11 -18.40
C ARG A 75 -11.30 2.63 -16.98
N LYS A 76 -11.43 3.95 -16.82
CA LYS A 76 -11.23 4.64 -15.55
C LYS A 76 -12.43 4.46 -14.62
#